data_AF-A0A5B8B6U6-F1
#
_entry.id   AF-A0A5B8B6U6-F1
#
_cell.length_a   1.000
_cell.length_b   1.000
_cell.length_c   1.000
_cell.angle_alpha   90.00
_cell.angle_beta   90.00
_cell.angle_gamma   90.00
#
_symmetry.space_group_name_H-M   'P 1'
#
loop_
_entity.id
_entity.type
_entity.pdbx_description
1 polymer ?
#
loop_
_entity_poly.entity_id
_entity_poly.type
_entity_poly.pdbx_seq_one_letter_code
_entity_poly.pdbx_strand_id
1 'polypeptide(L)'
;MTKLEKFRSDLATLFEVFAAATGRRLSNISEAVANDPKFAATFRERDMRIGTYDTVTQRFSAIWPTDLPWPDGVDRPAPAPIDEISLRASRTNPIHPDWPADNPWPADIPRPVASSQPVDGNGA
;
A
#
# COMPACT_ATOMS: atom_id res chain seq x y z
N MET A 1 -28.25 -4.10 -9.83
CA MET A 1 -26.88 -3.66 -9.50
C MET A 1 -26.50 -2.57 -10.49
N THR A 2 -26.36 -1.35 -10.02
CA THR A 2 -25.96 -0.20 -10.86
C THR A 2 -24.47 -0.30 -11.21
N LYS A 3 -24.06 0.34 -12.29
CA LYS A 3 -22.66 0.34 -12.75
C LYS A 3 -21.70 0.91 -11.68
N LEU A 4 -22.18 1.87 -10.88
CA LEU A 4 -21.44 2.45 -9.76
C LEU A 4 -21.23 1.46 -8.61
N GLU A 5 -22.26 0.68 -8.24
CA GLU A 5 -22.14 -0.35 -7.21
C GLU A 5 -21.12 -1.42 -7.60
N LYS A 6 -21.11 -1.83 -8.88
CA LYS A 6 -20.10 -2.77 -9.39
C LYS A 6 -18.69 -2.23 -9.22
N PHE A 7 -18.43 -0.98 -9.62
CA PHE A 7 -17.10 -0.38 -9.46
C PHE A 7 -16.65 -0.26 -8.00
N ARG A 8 -17.58 0.04 -7.08
CA ARG A 8 -17.28 0.08 -5.65
C ARG A 8 -16.90 -1.30 -5.12
N SER A 9 -17.62 -2.35 -5.52
CA SER A 9 -17.29 -3.73 -5.17
C SER A 9 -15.94 -4.15 -5.75
N ASP A 10 -15.68 -3.90 -7.03
CA ASP A 10 -14.42 -4.23 -7.69
C ASP A 10 -13.22 -3.58 -6.98
N LEU A 11 -13.32 -2.27 -6.67
CA LEU A 11 -12.27 -1.56 -5.94
C LEU A 11 -12.10 -2.11 -4.51
N ALA A 12 -13.20 -2.37 -3.80
CA ALA A 12 -13.12 -2.94 -2.46
C ALA A 12 -12.37 -4.28 -2.46
N THR A 13 -12.66 -5.16 -3.42
CA THR A 13 -11.96 -6.44 -3.59
C THR A 13 -10.48 -6.23 -3.92
N LEU A 14 -10.14 -5.34 -4.86
CA LEU A 14 -8.75 -5.03 -5.19
C LEU A 14 -7.96 -4.53 -3.98
N PHE A 15 -8.53 -3.59 -3.22
CA PHE A 15 -7.89 -3.03 -2.03
C PHE A 15 -7.70 -4.09 -0.95
N GLU A 16 -8.70 -4.94 -0.71
CA GLU A 16 -8.62 -6.00 0.31
C GLU A 16 -7.58 -7.06 -0.06
N VAL A 17 -7.63 -7.58 -1.29
CA VAL A 17 -6.70 -8.61 -1.79
C VAL A 17 -5.26 -8.08 -1.80
N PHE A 18 -5.07 -6.85 -2.28
CA PHE A 18 -3.74 -6.23 -2.31
C PHE A 18 -3.22 -5.93 -0.89
N ALA A 19 -4.08 -5.43 0.02
CA ALA A 19 -3.70 -5.17 1.41
C ALA A 19 -3.35 -6.47 2.15
N ALA A 20 -4.11 -7.54 1.93
CA ALA A 20 -3.85 -8.85 2.51
C ALA A 20 -2.52 -9.44 2.03
N ALA A 21 -2.23 -9.33 0.73
CA ALA A 21 -1.00 -9.86 0.14
C ALA A 21 0.25 -9.04 0.53
N THR A 22 0.12 -7.72 0.64
CA THR A 22 1.26 -6.83 0.91
C THR A 22 1.42 -6.45 2.38
N GLY A 23 0.42 -6.71 3.23
CA GLY A 23 0.39 -6.29 4.63
C GLY A 23 0.35 -4.77 4.82
N ARG A 24 -0.05 -4.01 3.79
CA ARG A 24 0.01 -2.53 3.79
C ARG A 24 -1.26 -1.88 4.29
N ARG A 25 -1.11 -0.70 4.89
CA ARG A 25 -2.25 0.15 5.28
C ARG A 25 -2.99 0.66 4.04
N LEU A 26 -4.32 0.65 4.08
CA LEU A 26 -5.18 1.14 3.01
C LEU A 26 -4.87 2.58 2.58
N SER A 27 -4.45 3.45 3.51
CA SER A 27 -4.06 4.83 3.21
C SER A 27 -2.81 4.91 2.32
N ASN A 28 -1.81 4.06 2.55
CA ASN A 28 -0.59 4.03 1.73
C ASN A 28 -0.88 3.46 0.34
N ILE A 29 -1.75 2.44 0.27
CA ILE A 29 -2.21 1.88 -1.01
C ILE A 29 -2.96 2.96 -1.79
N SER A 30 -3.83 3.72 -1.12
CA SER A 30 -4.60 4.82 -1.71
C SER A 30 -3.73 5.94 -2.22
N GLU A 31 -2.68 6.32 -1.49
CA GLU A 31 -1.70 7.30 -1.95
C GLU A 31 -0.99 6.80 -3.21
N ALA A 32 -0.58 5.52 -3.26
CA ALA A 32 0.08 4.95 -4.44
C ALA A 32 -0.82 4.89 -5.68
N VAL A 33 -2.09 4.51 -5.53
CA VAL A 33 -3.01 4.31 -6.67
C VAL A 33 -3.84 5.54 -7.01
N ALA A 34 -4.23 6.36 -6.03
CA ALA A 34 -5.09 7.52 -6.25
C ALA A 34 -4.38 8.86 -6.01
N ASN A 35 -3.13 8.86 -5.51
CA ASN A 35 -2.42 10.05 -5.04
C ASN A 35 -3.20 10.82 -3.95
N ASP A 36 -4.11 10.11 -3.26
CA ASP A 36 -4.92 10.65 -2.17
C ASP A 36 -5.06 9.58 -1.08
N PRO A 37 -4.51 9.79 0.13
CA PRO A 37 -4.54 8.80 1.20
C PRO A 37 -5.93 8.61 1.83
N LYS A 38 -6.88 9.52 1.56
CA LYS A 38 -8.27 9.45 2.03
C LYS A 38 -9.18 8.74 1.02
N PHE A 39 -8.65 8.34 -0.13
CA PHE A 39 -9.44 7.70 -1.17
C PHE A 39 -10.04 6.37 -0.71
N ALA A 40 -9.28 5.48 -0.06
CA ALA A 40 -9.81 4.23 0.50
C ALA A 40 -10.92 4.45 1.54
N ALA A 41 -10.95 5.59 2.23
CA ALA A 41 -12.01 5.88 3.19
C ALA A 41 -13.28 6.41 2.50
N THR A 42 -13.12 7.15 1.40
CA THR A 42 -14.21 7.95 0.81
C THR A 42 -14.83 7.34 -0.45
N PHE A 43 -14.19 6.36 -1.10
CA PHE A 43 -14.68 5.78 -2.37
C PHE A 43 -16.03 5.03 -2.25
N ARG A 44 -16.38 4.58 -1.05
CA ARG A 44 -17.65 3.87 -0.77
C ARG A 44 -18.84 4.82 -0.71
N GLU A 45 -18.62 6.04 -0.26
CA GLU A 45 -19.67 7.04 -0.05
C GLU A 45 -19.76 8.04 -1.22
N ARG A 46 -18.64 8.33 -1.88
CA ARG A 46 -18.58 9.32 -2.98
C ARG A 46 -19.00 8.74 -4.32
N ASP A 47 -19.60 9.59 -5.14
CA ASP A 47 -19.78 9.34 -6.56
C ASP A 47 -18.42 9.36 -7.27
N MET A 48 -18.10 8.26 -7.95
CA MET A 48 -16.85 8.12 -8.69
C MET A 48 -17.13 8.22 -10.18
N ARG A 49 -16.31 9.02 -10.87
CA ARG A 49 -16.31 9.05 -12.34
C ARG A 49 -15.63 7.79 -12.87
N ILE A 50 -16.13 7.27 -14.00
CA ILE A 50 -15.53 6.13 -14.71
C ILE A 50 -14.03 6.35 -14.99
N GLY A 51 -13.63 7.57 -15.36
CA GLY A 51 -12.21 7.89 -15.58
C GLY A 51 -11.35 7.78 -14.32
N THR A 52 -11.90 8.04 -13.13
CA THR A 52 -11.19 7.86 -11.86
C THR A 52 -11.03 6.37 -11.55
N TYR A 53 -12.08 5.58 -11.76
CA TYR A 53 -12.02 4.11 -11.62
C TYR A 53 -10.94 3.54 -12.54
N ASP A 54 -10.98 3.87 -13.82
CA ASP A 54 -10.03 3.39 -14.82
C ASP A 54 -8.59 3.75 -14.46
N THR A 55 -8.34 5.01 -14.07
CA THR A 55 -7.01 5.45 -13.62
C THR A 55 -6.50 4.65 -12.41
N VAL A 56 -7.35 4.42 -11.42
CA VAL A 56 -6.98 3.68 -10.20
C VAL A 56 -6.71 2.21 -10.52
N THR A 57 -7.56 1.59 -11.34
CA THR A 57 -7.40 0.18 -11.75
C THR A 57 -6.14 -0.02 -12.61
N GLN A 58 -5.85 0.90 -13.53
CA GLN A 58 -4.59 0.87 -14.31
C GLN A 58 -3.35 0.96 -13.42
N ARG A 59 -3.40 1.78 -12.36
CA ARG A 59 -2.30 1.90 -11.40
C ARG A 59 -2.16 0.65 -10.53
N PHE A 60 -3.28 0.06 -10.09
CA PHE A 60 -3.26 -1.25 -9.45
C PHE A 60 -2.62 -2.30 -10.37
N SER A 61 -2.96 -2.33 -11.65
CA SER A 61 -2.39 -3.27 -12.64
C SER A 61 -0.87 -3.15 -12.75
N ALA A 62 -0.33 -1.94 -12.56
CA ALA A 62 1.09 -1.65 -12.62
C ALA A 62 1.86 -1.97 -11.32
N ILE A 63 1.23 -1.87 -10.14
CA ILE A 63 1.85 -2.23 -8.85
C ILE A 63 1.51 -3.63 -8.36
N TRP A 64 0.61 -4.34 -9.07
CA TRP A 64 0.10 -5.64 -8.64
C TRP A 64 1.24 -6.65 -8.46
N PRO A 65 1.33 -7.35 -7.32
CA PRO A 65 2.37 -8.33 -7.09
C PRO A 65 2.26 -9.47 -8.11
N THR A 66 3.40 -9.86 -8.69
CA THR A 66 3.47 -10.91 -9.72
C THR A 66 3.04 -12.28 -9.21
N ASP A 67 3.15 -12.50 -7.89
CA ASP A 67 2.81 -13.75 -7.20
C ASP A 67 1.30 -13.87 -6.88
N LEU A 68 0.53 -12.78 -7.06
CA LEU A 68 -0.88 -12.74 -6.70
C LEU A 68 -1.77 -12.78 -7.95
N PRO A 69 -2.72 -13.72 -8.04
CA PRO A 69 -3.69 -13.70 -9.13
C PRO A 69 -4.55 -12.43 -9.06
N TRP A 70 -4.93 -11.91 -10.21
CA TRP A 70 -5.89 -10.82 -10.29
C TRP A 70 -7.27 -11.33 -9.85
N PRO A 71 -8.05 -10.56 -9.08
CA PRO A 71 -9.34 -11.02 -8.57
C PRO A 71 -10.34 -11.32 -9.69
N ASP A 72 -11.11 -12.40 -9.51
CA ASP A 72 -12.14 -12.82 -10.46
C ASP A 72 -13.28 -11.78 -10.56
N GLY A 73 -13.76 -11.54 -11.78
CA GLY A 73 -14.84 -10.59 -12.03
C GLY A 73 -14.40 -9.12 -12.19
N VAL A 74 -13.14 -8.79 -11.90
CA VAL A 74 -12.55 -7.46 -12.08
C VAL A 74 -11.76 -7.41 -13.39
N ASP A 75 -12.13 -6.51 -14.31
CA ASP A 75 -11.38 -6.30 -15.54
C ASP A 75 -9.98 -5.74 -15.23
N ARG A 76 -8.92 -6.37 -15.75
CA ARG A 76 -7.55 -5.90 -15.59
C ARG A 76 -7.15 -5.06 -16.80
N PRO A 77 -7.15 -3.72 -16.70
CA PRO A 77 -6.72 -2.86 -17.79
C PRO A 77 -5.20 -2.94 -17.98
N ALA A 78 -4.75 -2.47 -19.14
CA ALA A 78 -3.33 -2.30 -19.42
C ALA A 78 -2.69 -1.40 -18.34
N PRO A 79 -1.49 -1.74 -17.83
CA PRO A 79 -0.83 -0.94 -16.81
C PRO A 79 -0.51 0.46 -17.35
N ALA A 80 -0.92 1.50 -16.62
CA ALA A 80 -0.51 2.87 -16.94
C ALA A 80 0.96 3.08 -16.55
N PRO A 81 1.67 4.00 -17.24
CA PRO A 81 2.96 4.47 -16.78
C PRO A 81 2.77 5.22 -15.45
N ILE A 82 3.10 4.55 -14.35
CA ILE A 82 3.21 5.16 -13.03
C ILE A 82 4.62 5.69 -12.84
N ASP A 83 4.72 6.88 -12.28
CA ASP A 83 5.99 7.49 -11.92
C ASP A 83 6.74 6.60 -10.90
N GLU A 84 8.06 6.53 -11.03
CA GLU A 84 8.93 5.69 -10.20
C GLU A 84 8.78 5.99 -8.70
N ILE A 85 8.38 7.22 -8.34
CA ILE A 85 8.07 7.64 -6.97
C ILE A 85 6.87 6.87 -6.40
N SER A 86 5.83 6.64 -7.20
CA SER A 86 4.67 5.84 -6.78
C SER A 86 5.02 4.36 -6.74
N LEU A 87 5.88 3.89 -7.64
CA LEU A 87 6.36 2.51 -7.67
C LEU A 87 7.28 2.20 -6.47
N ARG A 88 8.17 3.11 -6.07
CA ARG A 88 9.04 2.94 -4.88
C ARG A 88 8.22 2.99 -3.59
N ALA A 89 7.25 3.91 -3.50
CA ALA A 89 6.33 3.95 -2.36
C ALA A 89 5.56 2.63 -2.25
N SER A 90 5.25 2.01 -3.40
CA SER A 90 4.65 0.68 -3.52
C SER A 90 5.63 -0.48 -3.27
N ARG A 91 6.95 -0.27 -3.26
CA ARG A 91 7.97 -1.31 -3.08
C ARG A 91 8.60 -1.33 -1.69
N THR A 92 8.61 -0.22 -0.95
CA THR A 92 9.27 -0.15 0.36
C THR A 92 8.43 0.60 1.40
N ASN A 93 8.17 -0.03 2.55
CA ASN A 93 8.22 0.72 3.80
C ASN A 93 9.72 0.87 4.07
N PRO A 94 10.34 2.06 3.99
CA PRO A 94 11.64 2.21 4.59
C PRO A 94 11.41 2.08 6.10
N ILE A 95 11.46 0.85 6.60
CA ILE A 95 12.23 0.66 7.84
C ILE A 95 13.56 1.29 7.48
N HIS A 96 13.82 2.44 8.10
CA HIS A 96 15.07 3.15 7.97
C HIS A 96 16.18 2.08 7.95
N PRO A 97 17.00 1.99 6.89
CA PRO A 97 18.08 1.02 6.89
C PRO A 97 18.83 1.22 8.20
N ASP A 98 19.07 0.11 8.89
CA ASP A 98 19.93 0.07 10.07
C ASP A 98 21.13 0.96 9.79
N TRP A 99 21.36 1.93 10.66
CA TRP A 99 22.40 2.93 10.46
C TRP A 99 23.72 2.20 10.19
N PRO A 100 24.47 2.53 9.12
CA PRO A 100 25.63 1.76 8.72
C PRO A 100 26.59 1.65 9.91
N ALA A 101 26.95 0.43 10.30
CA ALA A 101 27.74 0.14 11.49
C ALA A 101 29.10 0.88 11.54
N ASP A 102 29.57 1.33 10.38
CA ASP A 102 30.83 2.06 10.20
C ASP A 102 30.74 3.57 10.54
N ASN A 103 29.53 4.12 10.68
CA ASN A 103 29.33 5.54 10.92
C ASN A 103 28.95 5.76 12.40
N PRO A 104 29.77 6.41 13.25
CA PRO A 104 29.43 6.60 14.66
C PRO A 104 28.22 7.54 14.80
N TRP A 105 27.34 7.23 15.74
CA TRP A 105 26.16 8.03 16.03
C TRP A 105 26.57 9.46 16.45
N PRO A 106 25.93 10.52 15.92
CA PRO A 106 26.25 11.90 16.30
C PRO A 106 25.94 12.13 17.78
N ALA A 107 26.92 12.65 18.53
CA ALA A 107 26.85 12.81 19.99
C ALA A 107 25.73 13.76 20.49
N ASP A 108 25.18 14.59 19.60
CA ASP A 108 24.16 15.60 19.90
C ASP A 108 22.72 15.04 19.86
N ILE A 109 22.53 13.86 19.24
CA ILE A 109 21.20 13.27 19.05
C ILE A 109 20.98 12.13 20.06
N PRO A 110 19.95 12.19 20.93
CA PRO A 110 19.64 11.06 21.79
C PRO A 110 19.22 9.85 20.95
N ARG A 111 19.90 8.70 21.13
CA ARG A 111 19.52 7.44 20.47
C ARG A 111 18.10 7.05 20.91
N PRO A 112 17.18 6.68 19.99
CA PRO A 112 15.91 6.09 20.39
C PRO A 112 16.23 4.78 21.10
N VAL A 113 15.80 4.64 22.36
CA VAL A 113 15.91 3.38 23.08
C VAL A 113 15.11 2.33 22.34
N ALA A 114 15.78 1.36 21.75
CA ALA A 114 15.12 0.18 21.20
C ALA A 114 14.33 -0.47 22.35
N SER A 115 13.00 -0.45 22.26
CA SER A 115 12.13 -1.29 23.09
C SER A 115 12.35 -2.75 22.72
N SER A 116 13.51 -3.30 23.11
CA SER A 116 13.78 -4.73 23.18
C SER A 116 13.69 -5.12 24.63
N GLN A 117 12.46 -5.36 25.09
CA GLN A 117 12.22 -6.13 26.28
C GLN A 117 12.03 -7.59 25.84
N PRO A 118 13.01 -8.48 26.03
CA PRO A 118 12.73 -9.90 26.06
C PRO A 118 12.25 -10.29 27.46
N VAL A 119 11.05 -10.85 27.45
CA VAL A 119 10.49 -11.73 28.48
C VAL A 119 11.19 -13.09 28.41
N ASP A 120 11.21 -13.77 29.57
CA ASP A 120 11.41 -15.22 29.80
C ASP A 120 12.83 -15.78 30.08
N GLY A 121 13.11 -15.97 31.38
CA GLY A 121 13.26 -17.30 32.01
C GLY A 121 14.52 -18.15 31.74
N ASN A 122 15.42 -18.22 32.72
CA ASN A 122 16.07 -19.49 33.13
C ASN A 122 16.60 -19.39 34.59
N GLY A 123 16.51 -20.49 35.33
CA GLY A 123 16.55 -20.52 36.80
C GLY A 123 17.90 -20.75 37.47
N ALA A 124 17.88 -20.58 38.79
CA ALA A 124 18.49 -21.43 39.82
C ALA A 124 17.84 -21.09 41.17
#